data_AF-A0A957FFG7-F1
#
_entry.id   AF-A0A957FFG7-F1
#
_cell.length_a   1.000
_cell.length_b   1.000
_cell.length_c   1.000
_cell.angle_alpha   90.00
_cell.angle_beta   90.00
_cell.angle_gamma   90.00
#
_symmetry.space_group_name_H-M   'P 1'
#
loop_
_entity.id
_entity.type
_entity.pdbx_description
1 polymer ?
#
loop_
_entity_poly.entity_id
_entity_poly.type
_entity_poly.pdbx_seq_one_letter_code
_entity_poly.pdbx_strand_id
1 'polypeptide(L)'
;NYDRQFHGPIRLREALGNSYNVPAVQATSWVGVDKVIRTAHNLGITSLDKGANAYGLSLTLGGGEVTLMDMVYAYSVMDNMGVMVGQPRPEAAQRLGYRTLDPVMILRVEDRNGRVLYEYNQPQRREILTPQLAYLMNDILSDRQARCAGFGCPNALELPDNRPAAVKTGTTNDYRDGWTVGYTPQLVTGVWVGNTDNTPMDNVPGSKGAAPIWHALMSWALQEEPVESWTRPSGLVEMAVCNISGLLPTSLCPTVSELFIAGTQPTVYDNIYQEFAVNRETGRLATLYTPPELVENRVYRVYPEAAADWVRENEIEQPPTEYDTIVETAVSTADAAITSPANFATITGTLTISGTARGDNFAHYRLAYFPGLAPTELQTITDNVTEPKENEVLGVWDASQLSGLYTLLLTVVRDDGSFAETSVHVTVDNQPPTAEILFPLPNQQIFTDEEWVLVQAQVTDDLSVDRVEFYADGAEVPFAISTVPPFTEKWTIPGPGCHTF
;
A
#
# COMPACT_ATOMS: atom_id res chain seq x y z
N ASN A 1 10.45 -0.16 -10.27
CA ASN A 1 11.69 -0.38 -9.48
C ASN A 1 12.84 -0.77 -10.41
N TYR A 2 14.08 -0.85 -9.92
CA TYR A 2 15.25 -1.19 -10.76
C TYR A 2 15.11 -2.56 -11.45
N ASP A 3 14.58 -3.54 -10.74
CA ASP A 3 14.27 -4.90 -11.20
C ASP A 3 13.01 -4.99 -12.08
N ARG A 4 12.34 -3.86 -12.32
CA ARG A 4 11.06 -3.78 -13.06
C ARG A 4 9.91 -4.58 -12.43
N GLN A 5 9.98 -4.87 -11.13
CA GLN A 5 8.94 -5.59 -10.41
C GLN A 5 8.23 -4.69 -9.38
N PHE A 6 7.01 -5.08 -9.00
CA PHE A 6 6.31 -4.58 -7.83
C PHE A 6 6.55 -5.54 -6.66
N HIS A 7 6.74 -4.99 -5.46
CA HIS A 7 6.97 -5.76 -4.23
C HIS A 7 5.77 -5.75 -3.27
N GLY A 8 4.61 -5.31 -3.76
CA GLY A 8 3.40 -5.16 -2.96
C GLY A 8 3.54 -4.13 -1.84
N PRO A 9 2.66 -4.20 -0.83
CA PRO A 9 2.76 -3.36 0.36
C PRO A 9 4.03 -3.64 1.14
N ILE A 10 4.77 -2.57 1.43
CA ILE A 10 6.09 -2.64 2.05
C ILE A 10 6.29 -1.52 3.06
N ARG A 11 7.00 -1.80 4.14
CA ARG A 11 7.29 -0.80 5.17
C ARG A 11 8.34 0.20 4.67
N LEU A 12 8.26 1.44 5.16
CA LEU A 12 9.20 2.50 4.78
C LEU A 12 10.67 2.12 5.01
N ARG A 13 10.97 1.42 6.11
CA ARG A 13 12.31 0.90 6.43
C ARG A 13 12.88 0.05 5.31
N GLU A 14 12.10 -0.93 4.84
CA GLU A 14 12.51 -1.86 3.78
C GLU A 14 12.55 -1.15 2.42
N ALA A 15 11.60 -0.26 2.15
CA ALA A 15 11.58 0.52 0.92
C ALA A 15 12.80 1.43 0.77
N LEU A 16 13.15 2.17 1.83
CA LEU A 16 14.32 3.05 1.86
C LEU A 16 15.62 2.24 1.85
N GLY A 17 15.69 1.17 2.64
CA GLY A 17 16.84 0.27 2.73
C GLY A 17 17.18 -0.38 1.39
N ASN A 18 16.18 -0.85 0.64
CA ASN A 18 16.36 -1.47 -0.67
C ASN A 18 16.33 -0.48 -1.84
N SER A 19 16.15 0.82 -1.57
CA SER A 19 16.11 1.87 -2.60
C SER A 19 15.00 1.69 -3.64
N TYR A 20 13.80 1.30 -3.23
CA TYR A 20 12.68 1.14 -4.16
C TYR A 20 12.12 2.49 -4.63
N ASN A 21 11.95 2.61 -5.95
CA ASN A 21 11.57 3.85 -6.62
C ASN A 21 10.10 4.20 -6.39
N VAL A 22 9.19 3.21 -6.47
CA VAL A 22 7.74 3.45 -6.42
C VAL A 22 7.32 4.05 -5.05
N PRO A 23 7.73 3.50 -3.90
CA PRO A 23 7.42 4.11 -2.61
C PRO A 23 8.04 5.51 -2.43
N ALA A 24 9.22 5.77 -2.98
CA ALA A 24 9.86 7.08 -2.90
C ALA A 24 9.09 8.16 -3.67
N VAL A 25 8.59 7.82 -4.87
CA VAL A 25 7.70 8.69 -5.67
C VAL A 25 6.39 8.93 -4.93
N GLN A 26 5.79 7.89 -4.36
CA GLN A 26 4.56 8.01 -3.58
C GLN A 26 4.73 8.92 -2.35
N ALA A 27 5.81 8.74 -1.58
CA ALA A 27 6.14 9.59 -0.45
C ALA A 27 6.33 11.06 -0.86
N THR A 28 7.00 11.31 -1.98
CA THR A 28 7.19 12.66 -2.53
C THR A 28 5.85 13.29 -2.97
N SER A 29 4.95 12.49 -3.55
CA SER A 29 3.60 12.93 -3.93
C SER A 29 2.78 13.37 -2.71
N TRP A 30 2.84 12.61 -1.61
CA TRP A 30 2.15 12.97 -0.36
C TRP A 30 2.69 14.25 0.28
N VAL A 31 4.01 14.43 0.28
CA VAL A 31 4.66 15.56 0.94
C VAL A 31 4.59 16.84 0.10
N GLY A 32 4.81 16.72 -1.21
CA GLY A 32 4.95 17.81 -2.16
C GLY A 32 6.41 18.13 -2.49
N VAL A 33 6.71 18.33 -3.77
CA VAL A 33 8.06 18.57 -4.31
C VAL A 33 8.71 19.84 -3.74
N ASP A 34 7.92 20.89 -3.49
CA ASP A 34 8.40 22.15 -2.92
C ASP A 34 8.97 21.99 -1.51
N LYS A 35 8.33 21.16 -0.67
CA LYS A 35 8.79 20.86 0.69
C LYS A 35 10.04 19.98 0.66
N VAL A 36 10.15 19.06 -0.30
CA VAL A 36 11.35 18.26 -0.51
C VAL A 36 12.54 19.16 -0.86
N ILE A 37 12.38 20.07 -1.83
CA ILE A 37 13.43 21.03 -2.21
C ILE A 37 13.83 21.91 -1.03
N ARG A 38 12.87 22.46 -0.29
CA ARG A 38 13.15 23.29 0.90
C ARG A 38 13.93 22.51 1.96
N THR A 39 13.57 21.25 2.17
CA THR A 39 14.28 20.38 3.13
C THR A 39 15.70 20.11 2.67
N ALA A 40 15.90 19.80 1.39
CA ALA A 40 17.23 19.63 0.79
C ALA A 40 18.10 20.88 0.97
N HIS A 41 17.53 22.07 0.73
CA HIS A 41 18.23 23.35 0.91
C HIS A 41 18.64 23.62 2.36
N ASN A 42 17.75 23.32 3.32
CA ASN A 42 18.05 23.42 4.74
C ASN A 42 19.12 22.42 5.21
N LEU A 43 19.15 21.22 4.63
CA LEU A 43 20.13 20.19 4.97
C LEU A 43 21.53 20.51 4.47
N GLY A 44 21.69 21.32 3.43
CA GLY A 44 23.03 21.66 2.92
C GLY A 44 23.13 21.75 1.41
N ILE A 45 22.10 21.39 0.67
CA ILE A 45 22.13 21.43 -0.80
C ILE A 45 21.96 22.89 -1.26
N THR A 46 22.94 23.39 -2.01
CA THR A 46 22.92 24.76 -2.56
C THR A 46 22.58 24.78 -4.05
N SER A 47 22.38 23.62 -4.62
CA SER A 47 21.83 23.41 -5.97
C SER A 47 20.30 23.20 -5.88
N LEU A 48 19.66 22.77 -6.96
CA LEU A 48 18.20 22.59 -7.06
C LEU A 48 17.38 23.89 -7.18
N ASP A 49 17.84 24.83 -8.01
CA ASP A 49 17.26 26.18 -8.12
C ASP A 49 16.19 26.34 -9.22
N LYS A 50 15.87 25.28 -9.98
CA LYS A 50 14.88 25.36 -11.08
C LYS A 50 13.42 25.38 -10.61
N GLY A 51 13.17 25.13 -9.31
CA GLY A 51 11.85 25.15 -8.69
C GLY A 51 11.02 23.87 -8.89
N ALA A 52 9.96 23.72 -8.10
CA ALA A 52 9.17 22.48 -8.02
C ALA A 52 8.56 22.06 -9.36
N ASN A 53 8.06 22.99 -10.16
CA ASN A 53 7.45 22.71 -11.47
C ASN A 53 8.46 22.16 -12.48
N ALA A 54 9.73 22.57 -12.40
CA ALA A 54 10.76 22.11 -13.31
C ALA A 54 11.27 20.70 -12.95
N TYR A 55 11.30 20.36 -11.66
CA TYR A 55 11.78 19.06 -11.19
C TYR A 55 10.70 17.98 -11.16
N GLY A 56 9.47 18.32 -10.77
CA GLY A 56 8.38 17.34 -10.63
C GLY A 56 8.69 16.19 -9.68
N LEU A 57 7.92 15.10 -9.79
CA LEU A 57 8.08 13.91 -8.92
C LEU A 57 9.36 13.13 -9.20
N SER A 58 9.96 13.28 -10.39
CA SER A 58 11.20 12.60 -10.76
C SER A 58 12.42 13.09 -9.96
N LEU A 59 12.30 14.21 -9.22
CA LEU A 59 13.34 14.70 -8.31
C LEU A 59 13.81 13.61 -7.33
N THR A 60 12.88 12.84 -6.77
CA THR A 60 13.21 11.78 -5.79
C THR A 60 13.98 10.61 -6.39
N LEU A 61 14.03 10.52 -7.73
CA LEU A 61 14.78 9.53 -8.48
C LEU A 61 16.08 10.10 -9.06
N GLY A 62 16.50 11.29 -8.62
CA GLY A 62 17.74 11.92 -9.09
C GLY A 62 17.56 12.85 -10.29
N GLY A 63 16.35 13.33 -10.58
CA GLY A 63 16.09 14.30 -11.65
C GLY A 63 16.69 15.72 -11.44
N GLY A 64 17.51 15.91 -10.41
CA GLY A 64 18.14 17.17 -10.08
C GLY A 64 19.64 17.02 -9.83
N GLU A 65 20.44 17.91 -10.41
CA GLU A 65 21.90 17.92 -10.30
C GLU A 65 22.33 18.57 -8.99
N VAL A 66 23.30 17.94 -8.32
CA VAL A 66 23.86 18.39 -7.05
C VAL A 66 25.38 18.17 -7.00
N THR A 67 26.08 18.93 -6.17
CA THR A 67 27.53 18.73 -5.97
C THR A 67 27.79 17.63 -4.94
N LEU A 68 28.89 16.90 -5.10
CA LEU A 68 29.31 15.88 -4.13
C LEU A 68 29.51 16.47 -2.73
N MET A 69 30.11 17.67 -2.65
CA MET A 69 30.33 18.35 -1.37
C MET A 69 29.02 18.71 -0.67
N ASP A 70 28.01 19.20 -1.40
CA ASP A 70 26.69 19.49 -0.84
C ASP A 70 26.02 18.23 -0.29
N MET A 71 26.14 17.11 -1.01
CA MET A 71 25.56 15.85 -0.57
C MET A 71 26.24 15.30 0.69
N VAL A 72 27.58 15.31 0.73
CA VAL A 72 28.35 14.91 1.92
C VAL A 72 28.00 15.80 3.11
N TYR A 73 27.89 17.12 2.89
CA TYR A 73 27.54 18.04 3.96
C TYR A 73 26.10 17.82 4.48
N ALA A 74 25.15 17.55 3.59
CA ALA A 74 23.79 17.19 3.97
C ALA A 74 23.73 15.91 4.82
N TYR A 75 24.51 14.89 4.46
CA TYR A 75 24.59 13.65 5.23
C TYR A 75 25.26 13.85 6.59
N SER A 76 26.18 14.81 6.71
CA SER A 76 26.77 15.17 8.01
C SER A 76 25.76 15.73 9.02
N VAL A 77 24.64 16.30 8.55
CA VAL A 77 23.56 16.75 9.43
C VAL A 77 22.83 15.56 10.04
N MET A 78 22.59 14.50 9.25
CA MET A 78 21.95 13.27 9.74
C MET A 78 22.87 12.53 10.72
N ASP A 79 24.16 12.43 10.38
CA ASP A 79 25.19 11.87 11.25
C ASP A 79 25.26 12.59 12.60
N ASN A 80 25.31 13.93 12.58
CA ASN A 80 25.33 14.78 13.77
C ASN A 80 23.95 14.94 14.44
N MET A 81 23.08 13.93 14.34
CA MET A 81 21.79 13.87 15.03
C MET A 81 20.91 15.11 14.77
N GLY A 82 20.94 15.62 13.55
CA GLY A 82 20.15 16.75 13.09
C GLY A 82 20.84 18.12 13.19
N VAL A 83 22.11 18.17 13.58
CA VAL A 83 22.85 19.42 13.78
C VAL A 83 23.82 19.68 12.63
N MET A 84 23.63 20.81 11.94
CA MET A 84 24.59 21.33 10.99
C MET A 84 25.73 22.05 11.71
N VAL A 85 26.96 21.74 11.36
CA VAL A 85 28.18 22.27 12.00
C VAL A 85 29.09 22.88 10.94
N GLY A 86 29.65 24.07 11.20
CA GLY A 86 30.52 24.72 10.23
C GLY A 86 30.79 26.19 10.55
N GLN A 87 31.19 26.93 9.51
CA GLN A 87 31.40 28.38 9.57
C GLN A 87 30.26 29.15 8.90
N PRO A 88 29.95 30.40 9.31
CA PRO A 88 28.96 31.21 8.63
C PRO A 88 29.24 31.33 7.13
N ARG A 89 28.18 31.22 6.33
CA ARG A 89 28.29 31.55 4.91
C ARG A 89 28.59 33.03 4.71
N PRO A 90 29.45 33.40 3.75
CA PRO A 90 29.66 34.79 3.37
C PRO A 90 28.33 35.48 3.03
N GLU A 91 28.12 36.71 3.53
CA GLU A 91 26.86 37.45 3.40
C GLU A 91 26.37 37.54 1.94
N ALA A 92 27.29 37.82 1.01
CA ALA A 92 27.01 37.90 -0.43
C ALA A 92 26.49 36.59 -1.05
N ALA A 93 26.67 35.45 -0.36
CA ALA A 93 26.32 34.12 -0.83
C ALA A 93 25.18 33.49 0.00
N GLN A 94 24.59 34.23 0.95
CA GLN A 94 23.44 33.78 1.72
C GLN A 94 22.16 33.92 0.89
N ARG A 95 21.28 32.92 0.99
CA ARG A 95 19.97 32.90 0.33
C ARG A 95 18.91 32.43 1.33
N LEU A 96 17.75 33.08 1.31
CA LEU A 96 16.64 32.71 2.19
C LEU A 96 16.19 31.27 1.89
N GLY A 97 16.07 30.46 2.94
CA GLY A 97 15.65 29.05 2.81
C GLY A 97 16.76 28.06 2.46
N TYR A 98 18.01 28.51 2.39
CA TYR A 98 19.18 27.65 2.18
C TYR A 98 20.05 27.54 3.43
N ARG A 99 20.99 26.60 3.42
CA ARG A 99 21.99 26.45 4.48
C ARG A 99 22.65 27.77 4.86
N THR A 100 22.87 27.94 6.16
CA THR A 100 23.52 29.14 6.72
C THR A 100 24.99 28.93 7.05
N LEU A 101 25.44 27.67 7.09
CA LEU A 101 26.82 27.29 7.38
C LEU A 101 27.45 26.60 6.16
N ASP A 102 28.77 26.73 6.04
CA ASP A 102 29.59 25.98 5.07
C ASP A 102 30.53 25.02 5.81
N PRO A 103 30.93 23.91 5.17
CA PRO A 103 32.00 23.05 5.68
C PRO A 103 33.33 23.81 5.77
N VAL A 104 34.18 23.41 6.69
CA VAL A 104 35.46 24.08 6.96
C VAL A 104 36.62 23.24 6.44
N MET A 105 37.39 23.82 5.51
CA MET A 105 38.56 23.16 4.90
C MET A 105 39.90 23.74 5.37
N ILE A 106 39.89 24.97 5.89
CA ILE A 106 41.08 25.67 6.38
C ILE A 106 40.91 25.83 7.88
N LEU A 107 41.83 25.27 8.66
CA LEU A 107 41.80 25.38 10.13
C LEU A 107 42.71 26.49 10.65
N ARG A 108 43.83 26.76 9.97
CA ARG A 108 44.81 27.75 10.42
C ARG A 108 45.63 28.29 9.26
N VAL A 109 45.89 29.59 9.28
CA VAL A 109 46.79 30.29 8.33
C VAL A 109 47.78 31.10 9.14
N GLU A 110 49.07 31.01 8.82
CA GLU A 110 50.15 31.74 9.49
C GLU A 110 51.01 32.50 8.48
N ASP A 111 51.64 33.59 8.94
CA ASP A 111 52.70 34.25 8.18
C ASP A 111 54.07 33.59 8.41
N ARG A 112 55.09 34.04 7.66
CA ARG A 112 56.47 33.52 7.75
C ARG A 112 57.12 33.64 9.13
N ASN A 113 56.58 34.47 10.02
CA ASN A 113 57.11 34.72 11.36
C ASN A 113 56.32 33.92 12.41
N GLY A 114 55.39 33.05 12.01
CA GLY A 114 54.54 32.27 12.90
C GLY A 114 53.36 33.06 13.48
N ARG A 115 53.02 34.22 12.93
CA ARG A 115 51.82 34.96 13.35
C ARG A 115 50.59 34.33 12.72
N VAL A 116 49.67 33.87 13.56
CA VAL A 116 48.35 33.35 13.14
C VAL A 116 47.53 34.49 12.52
N LEU A 117 47.17 34.33 11.25
CA LEU A 117 46.33 35.24 10.47
C LEU A 117 44.85 34.83 10.49
N TYR A 118 44.60 33.54 10.61
CA TYR A 118 43.28 32.94 10.69
C TYR A 118 43.37 31.64 11.47
N GLU A 119 42.39 31.38 12.33
CA GLU A 119 42.26 30.12 13.05
C GLU A 119 40.78 29.79 13.27
N TYR A 120 40.39 28.56 12.97
CA TYR A 120 39.05 28.05 13.21
C TYR A 120 39.05 27.24 14.51
N ASN A 121 38.66 27.89 15.60
CA ASN A 121 38.71 27.29 16.94
C ASN A 121 37.33 26.94 17.51
N GLN A 122 36.25 27.48 16.94
CA GLN A 122 34.90 27.26 17.45
C GLN A 122 33.90 27.04 16.31
N PRO A 123 33.38 25.82 16.15
CA PRO A 123 32.35 25.58 15.16
C PRO A 123 31.04 26.23 15.55
N GLN A 124 30.37 26.84 14.57
CA GLN A 124 28.97 27.23 14.73
C GLN A 124 28.07 26.01 14.53
N ARG A 125 26.93 26.01 15.22
CA ARG A 125 25.97 24.91 15.21
C ARG A 125 24.58 25.45 14.89
N ARG A 126 23.83 24.72 14.07
CA ARG A 126 22.43 25.00 13.75
C ARG A 126 21.65 23.70 13.83
N GLU A 127 20.57 23.70 14.59
CA GLU A 127 19.62 22.59 14.63
C GLU A 127 18.75 22.64 13.38
N ILE A 128 18.78 21.57 12.58
CA ILE A 128 18.06 21.46 11.31
C ILE A 128 16.96 20.41 11.42
N LEU A 129 17.28 19.26 12.01
CA LEU A 129 16.32 18.18 12.28
C LEU A 129 16.22 17.95 13.78
N THR A 130 15.10 17.40 14.22
CA THR A 130 15.00 16.86 15.57
C THR A 130 15.92 15.65 15.71
N PRO A 131 16.53 15.42 16.89
CA PRO A 131 17.39 14.26 17.10
C PRO A 131 16.62 12.94 16.92
N GLN A 132 15.31 12.91 17.20
CA GLN A 132 14.45 11.76 16.98
C GLN A 132 14.34 11.40 15.50
N LEU A 133 14.12 12.38 14.63
CA LEU A 133 14.03 12.15 13.18
C LEU A 133 15.38 11.71 12.60
N ALA A 134 16.47 12.38 13.00
CA ALA A 134 17.81 12.00 12.57
C ALA A 134 18.16 10.57 13.02
N TYR A 135 17.82 10.20 14.26
CA TYR A 135 18.03 8.86 14.77
C TYR A 135 17.24 7.80 13.98
N LEU A 136 15.96 8.05 13.66
CA LEU A 136 15.17 7.13 12.85
C LEU A 136 15.77 6.91 11.45
N MET A 137 16.28 7.98 10.83
CA MET A 137 16.98 7.88 9.55
C MET A 137 18.27 7.05 9.69
N ASN A 138 19.06 7.30 10.73
CA ASN A 138 20.29 6.53 10.99
C ASN A 138 19.98 5.06 11.27
N ASP A 139 18.92 4.78 12.03
CA ASP A 139 18.48 3.43 12.36
C ASP A 139 18.05 2.64 11.11
N ILE A 140 17.25 3.25 10.22
CA ILE A 140 16.86 2.63 8.94
C ILE A 140 18.07 2.45 8.02
N LEU A 141 18.87 3.51 7.82
CA LEU A 141 19.99 3.49 6.88
C LEU A 141 21.16 2.63 7.37
N SER A 142 21.22 2.28 8.66
CA SER A 142 22.24 1.38 9.23
C SER A 142 21.78 -0.06 9.42
N ASP A 143 20.49 -0.33 9.21
CA ASP A 143 19.93 -1.68 9.23
C ASP A 143 20.41 -2.50 8.01
N ARG A 144 21.19 -3.54 8.29
CA ARG A 144 21.73 -4.47 7.28
C ARG A 144 20.63 -5.36 6.71
N GLN A 145 19.70 -5.81 7.55
CA GLN A 145 18.62 -6.69 7.11
C GLN A 145 17.64 -5.96 6.18
N ALA A 146 17.36 -4.69 6.49
CA ALA A 146 16.47 -3.85 5.69
C ALA A 146 16.92 -3.68 4.23
N ARG A 147 18.20 -3.91 3.90
CA ARG A 147 18.76 -3.76 2.55
C ARG A 147 19.07 -5.10 1.84
N CYS A 148 18.88 -6.24 2.52
CA CYS A 148 19.27 -7.54 1.97
C CYS A 148 18.49 -7.92 0.71
N ALA A 149 17.22 -7.55 0.59
CA ALA A 149 16.39 -7.97 -0.54
C ALA A 149 16.89 -7.38 -1.88
N GLY A 150 17.33 -6.12 -1.88
CA GLY A 150 17.80 -5.42 -3.07
C GLY A 150 19.29 -5.58 -3.34
N PHE A 151 20.13 -5.76 -2.32
CA PHE A 151 21.59 -5.79 -2.47
C PHE A 151 22.23 -7.16 -2.17
N GLY A 152 21.47 -8.11 -1.63
CA GLY A 152 22.02 -9.34 -1.04
C GLY A 152 22.71 -9.09 0.31
N CYS A 153 23.04 -10.17 1.01
CA CYS A 153 23.77 -10.11 2.28
C CYS A 153 24.83 -11.23 2.34
N PRO A 154 26.11 -10.91 2.67
CA PRO A 154 26.64 -9.56 2.90
C PRO A 154 26.74 -8.74 1.59
N ASN A 155 26.81 -7.42 1.71
CA ASN A 155 27.00 -6.51 0.57
C ASN A 155 28.07 -5.43 0.84
N ALA A 156 28.44 -4.67 -0.21
CA ALA A 156 29.46 -3.63 -0.16
C ALA A 156 29.08 -2.40 0.69
N LEU A 157 27.90 -2.36 1.31
CA LEU A 157 27.48 -1.27 2.20
C LEU A 157 27.71 -1.64 3.68
N GLU A 158 28.20 -2.84 3.95
CA GLU A 158 28.51 -3.34 5.28
C GLU A 158 29.98 -3.16 5.60
N LEU A 159 30.30 -2.65 6.80
CA LEU A 159 31.68 -2.49 7.26
C LEU A 159 32.15 -3.69 8.11
N PRO A 160 33.47 -3.91 8.21
CA PRO A 160 34.08 -4.91 9.11
C PRO A 160 33.65 -4.77 10.58
N ASP A 161 33.90 -5.81 11.37
CA ASP A 161 33.61 -5.89 12.82
C ASP A 161 32.15 -5.60 13.21
N ASN A 162 31.24 -5.82 12.25
CA ASN A 162 29.84 -5.47 12.36
C ASN A 162 29.60 -3.98 12.71
N ARG A 163 30.53 -3.09 12.33
CA ARG A 163 30.42 -1.65 12.60
C ARG A 163 29.12 -1.10 12.00
N PRO A 164 28.32 -0.34 12.76
CA PRO A 164 27.14 0.34 12.25
C PRO A 164 27.54 1.39 11.19
N ALA A 165 26.87 1.38 10.05
CA ALA A 165 27.07 2.37 9.01
C ALA A 165 25.75 2.71 8.32
N ALA A 166 25.36 3.98 8.38
CA ALA A 166 24.22 4.51 7.67
C ALA A 166 24.64 4.81 6.23
N VAL A 167 24.06 4.14 5.24
CA VAL A 167 24.56 4.21 3.85
C VAL A 167 23.41 4.24 2.85
N LYS A 168 23.54 5.07 1.82
CA LYS A 168 22.62 5.10 0.70
C LYS A 168 23.37 5.12 -0.64
N THR A 169 22.89 4.28 -1.56
CA THR A 169 23.34 4.26 -2.96
C THR A 169 22.48 5.17 -3.83
N GLY A 170 23.04 5.65 -4.93
CA GLY A 170 22.34 6.36 -6.00
C GLY A 170 22.78 5.84 -7.36
N THR A 171 21.84 5.67 -8.29
CA THR A 171 22.11 5.30 -9.68
C THR A 171 21.22 6.16 -10.56
N THR A 172 21.79 6.88 -11.52
CA THR A 172 20.98 7.64 -12.47
C THR A 172 20.37 6.72 -13.53
N ASN A 173 19.24 7.15 -14.10
CA ASN A 173 18.72 6.55 -15.32
C ASN A 173 19.82 6.65 -16.40
N ASP A 174 20.02 5.58 -17.18
CA ASP A 174 21.10 5.40 -18.17
C ASP A 174 22.53 5.16 -17.62
N TYR A 175 22.70 4.89 -16.32
CA TYR A 175 24.00 4.52 -15.74
C TYR A 175 25.13 5.55 -15.98
N ARG A 176 24.80 6.85 -16.00
CA ARG A 176 25.81 7.91 -16.14
C ARG A 176 26.56 8.16 -14.84
N ASP A 177 25.87 8.00 -13.72
CA ASP A 177 26.37 8.30 -12.39
C ASP A 177 26.09 7.16 -11.42
N GLY A 178 27.13 6.74 -10.72
CA GLY A 178 27.05 5.85 -9.57
C GLY A 178 27.46 6.60 -8.31
N TRP A 179 26.59 6.61 -7.31
CA TRP A 179 26.81 7.28 -6.03
C TRP A 179 26.73 6.30 -4.87
N THR A 180 27.58 6.52 -3.86
CA THR A 180 27.41 5.97 -2.52
C THR A 180 27.79 7.04 -1.51
N VAL A 181 26.86 7.39 -0.63
CA VAL A 181 27.10 8.29 0.49
C VAL A 181 26.75 7.54 1.76
N GLY A 182 27.69 7.46 2.68
CA GLY A 182 27.51 6.74 3.92
C GLY A 182 28.42 7.21 5.03
N TYR A 183 28.03 6.92 6.25
CA TYR A 183 28.63 7.47 7.45
C TYR A 183 28.53 6.55 8.66
N THR A 184 29.48 6.75 9.58
CA THR A 184 29.43 6.30 10.99
C THR A 184 29.46 7.56 11.86
N PRO A 185 29.23 7.48 13.19
CA PRO A 185 29.27 8.64 14.09
C PRO A 185 30.54 9.50 14.02
N GLN A 186 31.61 8.99 13.40
CA GLN A 186 32.93 9.64 13.33
C GLN A 186 33.27 10.19 11.94
N LEU A 187 32.65 9.68 10.87
CA LEU A 187 33.08 9.98 9.51
C LEU A 187 31.95 9.84 8.49
N VAL A 188 31.77 10.86 7.65
CA VAL A 188 30.89 10.86 6.50
C VAL A 188 31.72 10.85 5.22
N THR A 189 31.41 9.90 4.32
CA THR A 189 32.11 9.75 3.05
C THR A 189 31.11 9.67 1.90
N GLY A 190 31.34 10.45 0.86
CA GLY A 190 30.63 10.35 -0.41
C GLY A 190 31.58 9.94 -1.54
N VAL A 191 31.15 9.01 -2.36
CA VAL A 191 31.86 8.54 -3.55
C VAL A 191 30.94 8.69 -4.76
N TRP A 192 31.48 9.29 -5.82
CA TRP A 192 30.87 9.34 -7.14
C TRP A 192 31.79 8.66 -8.16
N VAL A 193 31.20 7.91 -9.07
CA VAL A 193 31.85 7.36 -10.26
C VAL A 193 31.00 7.65 -11.49
N GLY A 194 31.65 8.02 -12.59
CA GLY A 194 31.02 8.36 -13.86
C GLY A 194 32.05 8.79 -14.88
N ASN A 195 31.64 8.88 -16.14
CA ASN A 195 32.50 9.42 -17.19
C ASN A 195 32.46 10.95 -17.17
N THR A 196 33.63 11.61 -17.25
CA THR A 196 33.75 13.07 -17.16
C THR A 196 33.15 13.81 -18.37
N ASP A 197 32.88 13.10 -19.45
CA ASP A 197 32.20 13.59 -20.65
C ASP A 197 30.68 13.31 -20.64
N ASN A 198 30.15 12.83 -19.51
CA ASN A 198 28.75 12.45 -19.30
C ASN A 198 28.29 11.27 -20.18
N THR A 199 29.18 10.53 -20.82
CA THR A 199 28.77 9.30 -21.53
C THR A 199 28.30 8.22 -20.53
N PRO A 200 27.31 7.37 -20.88
CA PRO A 200 26.89 6.26 -20.04
C PRO A 200 28.07 5.34 -19.67
N MET A 201 28.10 4.86 -18.42
CA MET A 201 28.96 3.73 -18.06
C MET A 201 28.36 2.42 -18.58
N ASP A 202 29.16 1.36 -18.68
CA ASP A 202 28.68 0.04 -19.11
C ASP A 202 27.88 -0.66 -18.00
N ASN A 203 26.61 -0.26 -17.86
CA ASN A 203 25.64 -0.86 -16.93
C ASN A 203 26.15 -0.96 -15.48
N VAL A 204 26.86 0.07 -15.00
CA VAL A 204 27.46 0.11 -13.66
C VAL A 204 26.54 0.86 -12.69
N PRO A 205 25.73 0.17 -11.85
CA PRO A 205 24.97 0.83 -10.81
C PRO A 205 25.87 1.34 -9.67
N GLY A 206 25.38 2.28 -8.86
CA GLY A 206 26.11 2.80 -7.71
C GLY A 206 26.57 1.72 -6.72
N SER A 207 25.80 0.64 -6.58
CA SER A 207 26.14 -0.52 -5.73
C SER A 207 27.32 -1.35 -6.23
N LYS A 208 27.65 -1.31 -7.53
CA LYS A 208 28.80 -2.01 -8.11
C LYS A 208 29.99 -1.09 -8.40
N GLY A 209 29.72 0.20 -8.65
CA GLY A 209 30.75 1.20 -8.91
C GLY A 209 31.25 1.90 -7.64
N ALA A 210 30.42 2.79 -7.08
CA ALA A 210 30.80 3.65 -5.95
C ALA A 210 30.87 2.89 -4.61
N ALA A 211 29.99 1.91 -4.36
CA ALA A 211 29.91 1.24 -3.07
C ALA A 211 31.18 0.45 -2.68
N PRO A 212 31.83 -0.34 -3.56
CA PRO A 212 33.09 -1.00 -3.21
C PRO A 212 34.22 -0.02 -2.87
N ILE A 213 34.28 1.13 -3.55
CA ILE A 213 35.27 2.19 -3.26
C ILE A 213 34.98 2.81 -1.89
N TRP A 214 33.71 3.12 -1.62
CA TRP A 214 33.27 3.62 -0.31
C TRP A 214 33.62 2.63 0.81
N HIS A 215 33.36 1.34 0.61
CA HIS A 215 33.66 0.28 1.58
C HIS A 215 35.16 0.22 1.89
N ALA A 216 36.00 0.18 0.86
CA ALA A 216 37.45 0.10 1.03
C ALA A 216 38.00 1.33 1.77
N LEU A 217 37.52 2.52 1.41
CA LEU A 217 37.94 3.78 2.04
C LEU A 217 37.51 3.84 3.51
N MET A 218 36.24 3.55 3.82
CA MET A 218 35.73 3.57 5.19
C MET A 218 36.37 2.50 6.06
N SER A 219 36.59 1.29 5.53
CA SER A 219 37.24 0.20 6.26
C SER A 219 38.69 0.56 6.61
N TRP A 220 39.42 1.17 5.67
CA TRP A 220 40.79 1.65 5.92
C TRP A 220 40.83 2.82 6.90
N ALA A 221 39.97 3.83 6.72
CA ALA A 221 39.97 5.04 7.54
C ALA A 221 39.57 4.77 9.00
N LEU A 222 38.74 3.76 9.26
CA LEU A 222 38.19 3.44 10.58
C LEU A 222 38.84 2.22 11.24
N GLN A 223 39.90 1.65 10.66
CA GLN A 223 40.49 0.39 11.14
C GLN A 223 41.09 0.49 12.57
N GLU A 224 41.53 1.68 12.98
CA GLU A 224 42.10 1.93 14.32
C GLU A 224 41.15 2.72 15.23
N GLU A 225 39.96 3.09 14.74
CA GLU A 225 38.96 3.84 15.49
C GLU A 225 38.05 2.92 16.30
N PRO A 226 37.55 3.31 17.48
CA PRO A 226 36.56 2.52 18.20
C PRO A 226 35.28 2.35 17.39
N VAL A 227 34.58 1.23 17.59
CA VAL A 227 33.23 1.05 17.03
C VAL A 227 32.25 1.87 17.87
N GLU A 228 31.63 2.88 17.25
CA GLU A 228 30.63 3.74 17.88
C GLU A 228 29.25 3.55 17.24
N SER A 229 28.22 4.02 17.95
CA SER A 229 26.84 4.04 17.47
C SER A 229 26.13 5.32 17.95
N TRP A 230 25.07 5.71 17.25
CA TRP A 230 24.25 6.85 17.66
C TRP A 230 23.49 6.53 18.95
N THR A 231 23.46 7.48 19.88
CA THR A 231 22.69 7.32 21.13
C THR A 231 21.22 7.62 20.88
N ARG A 232 20.33 6.68 21.24
CA ARG A 232 18.87 6.85 21.10
C ARG A 232 18.39 8.03 21.95
N PRO A 233 17.79 9.08 21.35
CA PRO A 233 17.24 10.20 22.09
C PRO A 233 15.93 9.82 22.79
N SER A 234 15.58 10.56 23.85
CA SER A 234 14.25 10.47 24.47
C SER A 234 13.14 10.88 23.50
N GLY A 235 11.90 10.45 23.74
CA GLY A 235 10.76 10.78 22.87
C GLY A 235 10.62 9.86 21.65
N LEU A 236 11.42 8.79 21.58
CA LEU A 236 11.16 7.65 20.71
C LEU A 236 10.47 6.54 21.49
N VAL A 237 9.56 5.84 20.83
CA VAL A 237 8.85 4.68 21.36
C VAL A 237 9.10 3.50 20.43
N GLU A 238 9.45 2.37 21.02
CA GLU A 238 9.61 1.10 20.33
C GLU A 238 8.37 0.25 20.57
N MET A 239 7.81 -0.34 19.51
CA MET A 239 6.67 -1.23 19.63
C MET A 239 6.65 -2.31 18.54
N ALA A 240 5.96 -3.40 18.85
CA ALA A 240 5.66 -4.43 17.86
C ALA A 240 4.56 -3.95 16.91
N VAL A 241 4.81 -4.07 15.61
CA VAL A 241 3.85 -3.81 14.54
C VAL A 241 3.70 -5.04 13.64
N CYS A 242 2.59 -5.12 12.90
CA CYS A 242 2.41 -6.12 11.87
C CYS A 242 3.48 -5.97 10.78
N ASN A 243 4.12 -7.08 10.39
CA ASN A 243 5.28 -7.05 9.49
C ASN A 243 4.97 -6.50 8.09
N ILE A 244 3.74 -6.68 7.58
CA ILE A 244 3.32 -6.20 6.26
C ILE A 244 2.65 -4.83 6.35
N SER A 245 1.59 -4.69 7.15
CA SER A 245 0.82 -3.43 7.19
C SER A 245 1.52 -2.30 7.94
N GLY A 246 2.43 -2.62 8.86
CA GLY A 246 3.00 -1.64 9.79
C GLY A 246 2.01 -1.11 10.84
N LEU A 247 0.80 -1.66 10.91
CA LEU A 247 -0.24 -1.32 11.88
C LEU A 247 -0.09 -2.10 13.19
N LEU A 248 -0.94 -1.83 14.19
CA LEU A 248 -0.94 -2.61 15.42
C LEU A 248 -1.26 -4.08 15.10
N PRO A 249 -0.49 -5.06 15.60
CA PRO A 249 -0.68 -6.44 15.23
C PRO A 249 -1.94 -7.02 15.88
N THR A 250 -2.65 -7.87 15.14
CA THR A 250 -3.63 -8.81 15.70
C THR A 250 -2.92 -10.12 16.09
N SER A 251 -3.65 -11.09 16.63
CA SER A 251 -3.10 -12.45 16.85
C SER A 251 -2.73 -13.18 15.55
N LEU A 252 -3.18 -12.68 14.39
CA LEU A 252 -3.00 -13.32 13.08
C LEU A 252 -1.72 -12.85 12.38
N CYS A 253 -1.26 -11.63 12.65
CA CYS A 253 -0.13 -11.05 11.93
C CYS A 253 1.22 -11.32 12.64
N PRO A 254 2.24 -11.84 11.92
CA PRO A 254 3.62 -11.87 12.40
C PRO A 254 4.13 -10.46 12.73
N THR A 255 4.85 -10.33 13.84
CA THR A 255 5.27 -9.01 14.34
C THR A 255 6.73 -8.70 14.08
N VAL A 256 7.04 -7.42 13.90
CA VAL A 256 8.39 -6.85 13.88
C VAL A 256 8.48 -5.68 14.85
N SER A 257 9.64 -5.46 15.47
CA SER A 257 9.87 -4.28 16.30
C SER A 257 10.16 -3.06 15.41
N GLU A 258 9.54 -1.94 15.70
CA GLU A 258 9.73 -0.70 14.95
C GLU A 258 9.77 0.52 15.89
N LEU A 259 10.50 1.55 15.47
CA LEU A 259 10.66 2.79 16.22
C LEU A 259 9.80 3.92 15.64
N PHE A 260 9.22 4.69 16.54
CA PHE A 260 8.36 5.82 16.21
C PHE A 260 8.73 7.05 17.03
N ILE A 261 8.53 8.23 16.47
CA ILE A 261 8.46 9.46 17.25
C ILE A 261 7.19 9.36 18.11
N ALA A 262 7.29 9.70 19.39
CA ALA A 262 6.14 9.66 20.28
C ALA A 262 4.98 10.50 19.72
N GLY A 263 3.81 9.89 19.58
CA GLY A 263 2.62 10.49 18.97
C GLY A 263 2.41 10.14 17.50
N THR A 264 3.35 9.44 16.85
CA THR A 264 3.22 9.00 15.44
C THR A 264 3.06 7.48 15.30
N GLN A 265 2.90 6.76 16.40
CA GLN A 265 2.64 5.32 16.38
C GLN A 265 1.31 5.00 15.70
N PRO A 266 1.15 3.83 15.06
CA PRO A 266 -0.15 3.38 14.60
C PRO A 266 -1.12 3.22 15.77
N THR A 267 -2.38 3.59 15.54
CA THR A 267 -3.49 3.47 16.51
C THR A 267 -4.58 2.52 16.05
N VAL A 268 -4.45 2.01 14.82
CA VAL A 268 -5.39 1.09 14.18
C VAL A 268 -4.75 -0.28 14.10
N TYR A 269 -5.56 -1.33 14.27
CA TYR A 269 -5.14 -2.71 14.13
C TYR A 269 -4.99 -3.11 12.66
N ASP A 270 -4.14 -4.10 12.44
CA ASP A 270 -3.93 -4.74 11.16
C ASP A 270 -5.25 -5.21 10.54
N ASN A 271 -5.40 -4.91 9.25
CA ASN A 271 -6.52 -5.31 8.43
C ASN A 271 -6.09 -6.13 7.21
N ILE A 272 -4.80 -6.50 7.11
CA ILE A 272 -4.30 -7.35 6.02
C ILE A 272 -4.53 -8.82 6.35
N TYR A 273 -4.18 -9.28 7.55
CA TYR A 273 -4.40 -10.66 7.96
C TYR A 273 -5.82 -10.82 8.47
N GLN A 274 -6.66 -11.50 7.69
CA GLN A 274 -8.08 -11.68 8.01
C GLN A 274 -8.42 -13.18 8.06
N GLU A 275 -9.18 -13.58 9.06
CA GLU A 275 -9.64 -14.96 9.24
C GLU A 275 -11.04 -15.12 8.64
N PHE A 276 -11.22 -16.18 7.84
CA PHE A 276 -12.50 -16.56 7.26
C PHE A 276 -12.82 -18.00 7.63
N ALA A 277 -14.06 -18.26 8.04
CA ALA A 277 -14.56 -19.61 8.22
C ALA A 277 -14.84 -20.21 6.83
N VAL A 278 -14.17 -21.29 6.48
CA VAL A 278 -14.23 -21.94 5.16
C VAL A 278 -14.59 -23.40 5.37
N ASN A 279 -15.47 -23.95 4.53
CA ASN A 279 -15.69 -25.39 4.49
C ASN A 279 -14.45 -26.05 3.84
N ARG A 280 -13.77 -26.92 4.60
CA ARG A 280 -12.54 -27.60 4.15
C ARG A 280 -12.70 -28.49 2.92
N GLU A 281 -13.92 -28.97 2.63
CA GLU A 281 -14.21 -29.83 1.49
C GLU A 281 -14.55 -29.04 0.23
N THR A 282 -15.34 -27.98 0.35
CA THR A 282 -15.80 -27.19 -0.81
C THR A 282 -14.89 -25.99 -1.10
N GLY A 283 -14.09 -25.55 -0.13
CA GLY A 283 -13.27 -24.34 -0.23
C GLY A 283 -14.08 -23.04 -0.23
N ARG A 284 -15.39 -23.10 0.04
CA ARG A 284 -16.31 -21.94 0.09
C ARG A 284 -16.48 -21.43 1.52
N LEU A 285 -16.95 -20.19 1.67
CA LEU A 285 -17.23 -19.60 2.98
C LEU A 285 -18.25 -20.45 3.75
N ALA A 286 -17.91 -20.88 4.96
CA ALA A 286 -18.79 -21.67 5.80
C ALA A 286 -20.05 -20.87 6.15
N THR A 287 -21.18 -21.56 6.22
CA THR A 287 -22.45 -21.01 6.70
C THR A 287 -22.80 -21.62 8.06
N LEU A 288 -23.91 -21.18 8.66
CA LEU A 288 -24.43 -21.79 9.88
C LEU A 288 -24.84 -23.27 9.69
N TYR A 289 -25.02 -23.70 8.45
CA TYR A 289 -25.39 -25.08 8.08
C TYR A 289 -24.19 -25.93 7.70
N THR A 290 -23.00 -25.33 7.54
CA THR A 290 -21.77 -26.10 7.35
C THR A 290 -21.51 -26.85 8.65
N PRO A 291 -21.49 -28.20 8.63
CA PRO A 291 -21.23 -28.99 9.84
C PRO A 291 -19.96 -28.50 10.54
N PRO A 292 -19.96 -28.28 11.87
CA PRO A 292 -18.82 -27.68 12.57
C PRO A 292 -17.49 -28.41 12.34
N GLU A 293 -17.52 -29.72 12.10
CA GLU A 293 -16.35 -30.54 11.77
C GLU A 293 -15.75 -30.23 10.39
N LEU A 294 -16.54 -29.67 9.46
CA LEU A 294 -16.10 -29.25 8.13
C LEU A 294 -15.64 -27.79 8.13
N VAL A 295 -16.05 -26.99 9.11
CA VAL A 295 -15.57 -25.61 9.25
C VAL A 295 -14.08 -25.61 9.61
N GLU A 296 -13.32 -24.83 8.86
CA GLU A 296 -11.91 -24.54 9.09
C GLU A 296 -11.72 -23.03 9.01
N ASN A 297 -11.14 -22.44 10.05
CA ASN A 297 -10.73 -21.05 10.01
C ASN A 297 -9.42 -20.93 9.22
N ARG A 298 -9.46 -20.21 8.10
CA ARG A 298 -8.29 -19.94 7.26
C ARG A 298 -7.95 -18.47 7.29
N VAL A 299 -6.66 -18.16 7.40
CA VAL A 299 -6.14 -16.80 7.41
C VAL A 299 -5.69 -16.43 6.01
N TYR A 300 -6.25 -15.36 5.46
CA TYR A 300 -5.92 -14.81 4.16
C TYR A 300 -5.22 -13.46 4.32
N ARG A 301 -4.42 -13.09 3.31
CA ARG A 301 -3.83 -11.76 3.19
C ARG A 301 -4.67 -10.94 2.22
N VAL A 302 -5.52 -10.08 2.79
CA VAL A 302 -6.42 -9.21 2.05
C VAL A 302 -5.76 -7.84 1.91
N TYR A 303 -5.26 -7.55 0.70
CA TYR A 303 -4.55 -6.32 0.43
C TYR A 303 -5.50 -5.21 -0.07
N PRO A 304 -5.11 -3.94 0.04
CA PRO A 304 -5.87 -2.84 -0.55
C PRO A 304 -6.05 -3.02 -2.07
N GLU A 305 -7.15 -2.50 -2.62
CA GLU A 305 -7.49 -2.60 -4.05
C GLU A 305 -6.34 -2.14 -4.97
N ALA A 306 -5.60 -1.11 -4.57
CA ALA A 306 -4.43 -0.62 -5.31
C ALA A 306 -3.30 -1.67 -5.52
N ALA A 307 -3.35 -2.80 -4.81
CA ALA A 307 -2.41 -3.91 -4.95
C ALA A 307 -3.01 -5.14 -5.68
N ALA A 308 -4.23 -5.05 -6.24
CA ALA A 308 -4.93 -6.19 -6.83
C ALA A 308 -4.17 -6.85 -8.00
N ASP A 309 -3.57 -6.04 -8.90
CA ASP A 309 -2.74 -6.56 -9.98
C ASP A 309 -1.53 -7.33 -9.44
N TRP A 310 -0.86 -6.77 -8.44
CA TRP A 310 0.28 -7.43 -7.81
C TRP A 310 -0.14 -8.75 -7.12
N VAL A 311 -1.29 -8.77 -6.46
CA VAL A 311 -1.88 -9.98 -5.85
C VAL A 311 -2.13 -11.07 -6.90
N ARG A 312 -2.74 -10.70 -8.03
CA ARG A 312 -3.02 -11.61 -9.15
C ARG A 312 -1.74 -12.13 -9.79
N GLU A 313 -0.79 -11.25 -10.10
CA GLU A 313 0.48 -11.62 -10.76
C GLU A 313 1.37 -12.51 -9.90
N ASN A 314 1.26 -12.41 -8.57
CA ASN A 314 2.02 -13.23 -7.62
C ASN A 314 1.23 -14.43 -7.08
N GLU A 315 0.05 -14.71 -7.65
CA GLU A 315 -0.81 -15.84 -7.26
C GLU A 315 -1.07 -15.91 -5.75
N ILE A 316 -1.26 -14.75 -5.11
CA ILE A 316 -1.50 -14.66 -3.67
C ILE A 316 -2.93 -15.12 -3.39
N GLU A 317 -3.05 -16.23 -2.66
CA GLU A 317 -4.34 -16.80 -2.23
C GLU A 317 -5.29 -15.74 -1.65
N GLN A 318 -6.49 -15.67 -2.21
CA GLN A 318 -7.57 -14.77 -1.80
C GLN A 318 -8.70 -15.55 -1.12
N PRO A 319 -9.44 -14.93 -0.18
CA PRO A 319 -10.57 -15.59 0.46
C PRO A 319 -11.64 -15.95 -0.59
N PRO A 320 -12.37 -17.06 -0.41
CA PRO A 320 -13.50 -17.38 -1.28
C PRO A 320 -14.59 -16.32 -1.15
N THR A 321 -15.27 -16.03 -2.25
CA THR A 321 -16.39 -15.07 -2.31
C THR A 321 -17.75 -15.74 -2.23
N GLU A 322 -17.81 -17.04 -2.57
CA GLU A 322 -19.04 -17.82 -2.54
C GLU A 322 -19.23 -18.49 -1.18
N TYR A 323 -20.48 -18.50 -0.72
CA TYR A 323 -20.89 -19.26 0.47
C TYR A 323 -21.15 -20.73 0.13
N ASP A 324 -20.90 -21.57 1.14
CA ASP A 324 -21.18 -22.98 1.09
C ASP A 324 -22.68 -23.23 0.95
N THR A 325 -23.02 -24.18 0.07
CA THR A 325 -24.40 -24.55 -0.26
C THR A 325 -24.86 -25.79 0.52
N ILE A 326 -24.07 -26.30 1.47
CA ILE A 326 -24.48 -27.43 2.32
C ILE A 326 -25.68 -27.00 3.15
N VAL A 327 -26.83 -27.53 2.78
CA VAL A 327 -28.06 -27.45 3.54
C VAL A 327 -28.04 -28.62 4.51
N GLU A 328 -27.69 -28.39 5.78
CA GLU A 328 -28.26 -29.25 6.80
C GLU A 328 -29.76 -29.02 6.70
N THR A 329 -30.49 -30.10 6.45
CA THR A 329 -31.91 -30.09 6.15
C THR A 329 -32.63 -29.46 7.34
N ALA A 330 -32.81 -28.12 7.32
CA ALA A 330 -33.87 -27.48 8.06
C ALA A 330 -35.09 -28.28 7.66
N VAL A 331 -35.63 -29.05 8.61
CA VAL A 331 -36.59 -30.10 8.33
C VAL A 331 -37.67 -29.47 7.48
N SER A 332 -37.63 -29.75 6.17
CA SER A 332 -38.76 -29.61 5.28
C SER A 332 -39.74 -30.63 5.82
N THR A 333 -40.42 -30.28 6.90
CA THR A 333 -41.67 -30.93 7.23
C THR A 333 -42.51 -30.77 5.97
N ALA A 334 -43.23 -31.79 5.54
CA ALA A 334 -44.13 -31.72 4.38
C ALA A 334 -45.22 -30.60 4.51
N ASP A 335 -45.20 -29.93 5.65
CA ASP A 335 -46.07 -28.91 6.20
C ASP A 335 -45.57 -27.47 5.95
N ALA A 336 -44.25 -27.22 5.93
CA ALA A 336 -43.68 -25.88 5.75
C ALA A 336 -42.47 -25.92 4.80
N ALA A 337 -42.63 -25.40 3.58
CA ALA A 337 -41.58 -25.33 2.56
C ALA A 337 -41.77 -24.09 1.67
N ILE A 338 -40.70 -23.37 1.36
CA ILE A 338 -40.68 -22.37 0.28
C ILE A 338 -40.06 -23.04 -0.95
N THR A 339 -40.79 -23.08 -2.07
CA THR A 339 -40.35 -23.72 -3.32
C THR A 339 -39.88 -22.71 -4.37
N SER A 340 -40.33 -21.46 -4.26
CA SER A 340 -39.85 -20.33 -5.07
C SER A 340 -39.87 -19.06 -4.21
N PRO A 341 -38.79 -18.27 -4.16
CA PRO A 341 -37.53 -18.42 -4.90
C PRO A 341 -36.71 -19.62 -4.43
N ALA A 342 -35.73 -20.03 -5.25
CA ALA A 342 -34.72 -20.98 -4.81
C ALA A 342 -33.81 -20.34 -3.75
N ASN A 343 -33.22 -21.15 -2.88
CA ASN A 343 -32.24 -20.66 -1.91
C ASN A 343 -31.02 -20.06 -2.61
N PHE A 344 -30.60 -18.90 -2.15
CA PHE A 344 -29.59 -18.01 -2.73
C PHE A 344 -29.90 -17.51 -4.15
N ALA A 345 -31.18 -17.50 -4.57
CA ALA A 345 -31.54 -16.89 -5.84
C ALA A 345 -31.27 -15.37 -5.82
N THR A 346 -30.76 -14.85 -6.94
CA THR A 346 -30.75 -13.42 -7.21
C THR A 346 -32.14 -12.97 -7.65
N ILE A 347 -32.69 -11.98 -6.98
CA ILE A 347 -34.03 -11.48 -7.26
C ILE A 347 -34.01 -9.96 -7.47
N THR A 348 -34.87 -9.49 -8.37
CA THR A 348 -35.02 -8.08 -8.70
C THR A 348 -36.50 -7.69 -8.61
N GLY A 349 -36.79 -6.47 -8.17
CA GLY A 349 -38.13 -5.91 -8.08
C GLY A 349 -39.07 -6.67 -7.14
N THR A 350 -40.26 -6.97 -7.64
CA THR A 350 -41.31 -7.67 -6.87
C THR A 350 -41.28 -9.17 -7.14
N LEU A 351 -41.28 -9.96 -6.08
CA LEU A 351 -41.18 -11.42 -6.12
C LEU A 351 -42.46 -12.09 -5.61
N THR A 352 -42.96 -13.07 -6.35
CA THR A 352 -44.01 -13.96 -5.86
C THR A 352 -43.39 -15.16 -5.17
N ILE A 353 -43.70 -15.35 -3.89
CA ILE A 353 -43.19 -16.43 -3.06
C ILE A 353 -44.21 -17.57 -3.07
N SER A 354 -43.77 -18.76 -3.46
CA SER A 354 -44.61 -19.96 -3.55
C SER A 354 -44.04 -21.09 -2.71
N GLY A 355 -44.91 -21.96 -2.22
CA GLY A 355 -44.53 -23.02 -1.33
C GLY A 355 -45.71 -23.77 -0.73
N THR A 356 -45.43 -24.48 0.35
CA THR A 356 -46.38 -25.28 1.12
C THR A 356 -46.42 -24.77 2.55
N ALA A 357 -47.61 -24.47 3.04
CA ALA A 357 -47.92 -24.06 4.41
C ALA A 357 -49.21 -24.78 4.84
N ARG A 358 -49.07 -25.96 5.43
CA ARG A 358 -50.16 -26.86 5.84
C ARG A 358 -49.75 -27.66 7.07
N GLY A 359 -50.59 -28.58 7.52
CA GLY A 359 -50.26 -29.57 8.54
C GLY A 359 -51.46 -29.93 9.40
N ASP A 360 -51.31 -30.95 10.24
CA ASP A 360 -52.33 -31.29 11.23
C ASP A 360 -52.49 -30.14 12.23
N ASN A 361 -53.74 -29.83 12.60
CA ASN A 361 -54.11 -28.71 13.48
C ASN A 361 -53.57 -27.34 12.99
N PHE A 362 -53.52 -27.11 11.68
CA PHE A 362 -53.09 -25.83 11.11
C PHE A 362 -53.99 -24.66 11.58
N ALA A 363 -53.38 -23.65 12.21
CA ALA A 363 -54.06 -22.43 12.61
C ALA A 363 -53.89 -21.32 11.57
N HIS A 364 -52.64 -20.97 11.26
CA HIS A 364 -52.29 -19.97 10.26
C HIS A 364 -50.81 -20.08 9.86
N TYR A 365 -50.42 -19.41 8.77
CA TYR A 365 -49.01 -19.15 8.49
C TYR A 365 -48.68 -17.66 8.44
N ARG A 366 -47.41 -17.36 8.67
CA ARG A 366 -46.80 -16.04 8.51
C ARG A 366 -45.59 -16.15 7.58
N LEU A 367 -45.46 -15.18 6.68
CA LEU A 367 -44.29 -15.01 5.83
C LEU A 367 -43.64 -13.67 6.16
N ALA A 368 -42.36 -13.69 6.48
CA ALA A 368 -41.59 -12.52 6.89
C ALA A 368 -40.21 -12.51 6.21
N TYR A 369 -39.50 -11.40 6.33
CA TYR A 369 -38.11 -11.29 5.90
C TYR A 369 -37.26 -10.46 6.88
N PHE A 370 -35.95 -10.63 6.82
CA PHE A 370 -34.98 -9.81 7.56
C PHE A 370 -33.63 -9.73 6.80
N PRO A 371 -32.82 -8.68 7.01
CA PRO A 371 -31.52 -8.55 6.37
C PRO A 371 -30.49 -9.52 6.97
N GLY A 372 -29.65 -10.10 6.11
CA GLY A 372 -28.61 -11.06 6.47
C GLY A 372 -29.14 -12.45 6.84
N LEU A 373 -28.29 -13.24 7.51
CA LEU A 373 -28.55 -14.64 7.86
C LEU A 373 -29.11 -14.83 9.28
N ALA A 374 -29.14 -13.77 10.08
CA ALA A 374 -29.66 -13.81 11.45
C ALA A 374 -30.73 -12.71 11.63
N PRO A 375 -31.85 -13.01 12.31
CA PRO A 375 -32.92 -12.05 12.51
C PRO A 375 -32.46 -10.92 13.41
N THR A 376 -32.32 -9.73 12.82
CA THR A 376 -32.08 -8.47 13.55
C THR A 376 -33.40 -7.70 13.73
N GLU A 377 -34.23 -7.65 12.68
CA GLU A 377 -35.58 -7.09 12.70
C GLU A 377 -36.46 -7.79 11.65
N LEU A 378 -37.59 -8.38 12.07
CA LEU A 378 -38.50 -9.13 11.21
C LEU A 378 -39.55 -8.22 10.58
N GLN A 379 -39.54 -8.11 9.25
CA GLN A 379 -40.58 -7.42 8.48
C GLN A 379 -41.57 -8.42 7.90
N THR A 380 -42.86 -8.12 8.02
CA THR A 380 -43.93 -9.03 7.60
C THR A 380 -44.28 -8.84 6.14
N ILE A 381 -44.37 -9.94 5.38
CA ILE A 381 -44.88 -9.99 4.00
C ILE A 381 -46.37 -10.34 4.04
N THR A 382 -46.69 -11.45 4.71
CA THR A 382 -48.06 -11.94 4.89
C THR A 382 -48.21 -12.45 6.32
N ASP A 383 -49.37 -12.29 6.94
CA ASP A 383 -49.62 -12.72 8.32
C ASP A 383 -51.05 -13.24 8.51
N ASN A 384 -51.25 -14.10 9.50
CA ASN A 384 -52.55 -14.68 9.87
C ASN A 384 -53.35 -15.31 8.71
N VAL A 385 -52.70 -15.96 7.75
CA VAL A 385 -53.40 -16.67 6.68
C VAL A 385 -53.88 -18.03 7.21
N THR A 386 -55.20 -18.15 7.41
CA THR A 386 -55.84 -19.33 8.01
C THR A 386 -56.21 -20.43 6.99
N GLU A 387 -55.98 -20.18 5.71
CA GLU A 387 -56.19 -21.17 4.65
C GLU A 387 -54.88 -21.92 4.38
N PRO A 388 -54.83 -23.26 4.55
CA PRO A 388 -53.67 -24.06 4.18
C PRO A 388 -53.34 -23.93 2.69
N LYS A 389 -52.04 -23.91 2.37
CA LYS A 389 -51.51 -23.79 1.01
C LYS A 389 -50.60 -24.97 0.68
N GLU A 390 -50.73 -25.55 -0.50
CA GLU A 390 -49.86 -26.61 -0.99
C GLU A 390 -49.38 -26.32 -2.42
N ASN A 391 -48.09 -26.08 -2.59
CA ASN A 391 -47.49 -25.64 -3.86
C ASN A 391 -48.23 -24.44 -4.50
N GLU A 392 -48.72 -23.53 -3.65
CA GLU A 392 -49.45 -22.33 -4.04
C GLU A 392 -48.64 -21.07 -3.69
N VAL A 393 -49.15 -19.90 -4.09
CA VAL A 393 -48.60 -18.60 -3.70
C VAL A 393 -48.82 -18.38 -2.21
N LEU A 394 -47.74 -18.13 -1.47
CA LEU A 394 -47.74 -17.81 -0.04
C LEU A 394 -47.77 -16.31 0.22
N GLY A 395 -47.23 -15.50 -0.69
CA GLY A 395 -47.19 -14.04 -0.58
C GLY A 395 -46.49 -13.39 -1.75
N VAL A 396 -46.59 -12.06 -1.84
CA VAL A 396 -45.87 -11.24 -2.81
C VAL A 396 -45.02 -10.25 -2.04
N TRP A 397 -43.71 -10.28 -2.27
CA TRP A 397 -42.74 -9.42 -1.60
C TRP A 397 -42.25 -8.34 -2.56
N ASP A 398 -42.45 -7.09 -2.20
CA ASP A 398 -41.87 -5.95 -2.92
C ASP A 398 -40.46 -5.66 -2.37
N ALA A 399 -39.45 -6.17 -3.07
CA ALA A 399 -38.05 -5.95 -2.72
C ALA A 399 -37.41 -4.81 -3.53
N SER A 400 -38.19 -4.03 -4.30
CA SER A 400 -37.68 -3.05 -5.27
C SER A 400 -36.82 -1.92 -4.68
N GLN A 401 -36.95 -1.66 -3.37
CA GLN A 401 -36.18 -0.66 -2.63
C GLN A 401 -35.07 -1.26 -1.77
N LEU A 402 -34.83 -2.57 -1.88
CA LEU A 402 -33.84 -3.30 -1.10
C LEU A 402 -32.65 -3.67 -1.97
N SER A 403 -31.48 -3.82 -1.33
CA SER A 403 -30.29 -4.42 -1.91
C SER A 403 -29.51 -5.18 -0.84
N GLY A 404 -28.80 -6.24 -1.23
CA GLY A 404 -28.01 -7.10 -0.34
C GLY A 404 -28.66 -8.46 -0.04
N LEU A 405 -28.09 -9.18 0.94
CA LEU A 405 -28.55 -10.49 1.37
C LEU A 405 -29.75 -10.38 2.32
N TYR A 406 -30.82 -11.14 2.03
CA TYR A 406 -32.01 -11.23 2.88
C TYR A 406 -32.40 -12.68 3.12
N THR A 407 -33.07 -12.92 4.25
CA THR A 407 -33.71 -14.19 4.58
C THR A 407 -35.22 -14.03 4.54
N LEU A 408 -35.89 -14.87 3.75
CA LEU A 408 -37.33 -15.12 3.80
C LEU A 408 -37.60 -16.21 4.84
N LEU A 409 -38.54 -15.97 5.76
CA LEU A 409 -38.93 -16.88 6.82
C LEU A 409 -40.42 -17.20 6.71
N LEU A 410 -40.75 -18.48 6.54
CA LEU A 410 -42.11 -18.99 6.61
C LEU A 410 -42.29 -19.71 7.96
N THR A 411 -43.26 -19.25 8.74
CA THR A 411 -43.66 -19.85 10.01
C THR A 411 -45.09 -20.39 9.87
N VAL A 412 -45.28 -21.69 10.05
CA VAL A 412 -46.60 -22.35 10.11
C VAL A 412 -46.94 -22.59 11.58
N VAL A 413 -48.05 -22.06 12.05
CA VAL A 413 -48.51 -22.14 13.43
C VAL A 413 -49.70 -23.10 13.53
N ARG A 414 -49.70 -23.94 14.56
CA ARG A 414 -50.78 -24.90 14.87
C ARG A 414 -51.66 -24.40 16.01
N ASP A 415 -52.87 -24.96 16.12
CA ASP A 415 -53.87 -24.57 17.14
C ASP A 415 -53.40 -24.80 18.58
N ASP A 416 -52.44 -25.70 18.79
CA ASP A 416 -51.82 -25.97 20.09
C ASP A 416 -50.67 -25.00 20.44
N GLY A 417 -50.39 -24.03 19.55
CA GLY A 417 -49.33 -23.05 19.70
C GLY A 417 -47.94 -23.55 19.28
N SER A 418 -47.81 -24.81 18.86
CA SER A 418 -46.58 -25.29 18.22
C SER A 418 -46.43 -24.69 16.82
N PHE A 419 -45.20 -24.60 16.32
CA PHE A 419 -44.93 -24.05 15.00
C PHE A 419 -43.86 -24.85 14.26
N ALA A 420 -43.82 -24.69 12.94
CA ALA A 420 -42.76 -25.17 12.06
C ALA A 420 -42.22 -23.99 11.25
N GLU A 421 -40.90 -23.91 11.09
CA GLU A 421 -40.24 -22.84 10.35
C GLU A 421 -39.38 -23.39 9.23
N THR A 422 -39.35 -22.65 8.13
CA THR A 422 -38.42 -22.83 7.03
C THR A 422 -37.97 -21.47 6.52
N SER A 423 -36.74 -21.40 6.04
CA SER A 423 -36.19 -20.17 5.51
C SER A 423 -35.53 -20.38 4.14
N VAL A 424 -35.55 -19.32 3.34
CA VAL A 424 -34.88 -19.24 2.05
C VAL A 424 -34.13 -17.92 2.00
N HIS A 425 -32.84 -17.98 1.72
CA HIS A 425 -32.00 -16.82 1.54
C HIS A 425 -32.05 -16.35 0.09
N VAL A 426 -31.97 -15.05 -0.14
CA VAL A 426 -31.96 -14.45 -1.47
C VAL A 426 -31.05 -13.24 -1.49
N THR A 427 -30.41 -13.02 -2.63
CA THR A 427 -29.65 -11.79 -2.89
C THR A 427 -30.56 -10.86 -3.68
N VAL A 428 -30.86 -9.69 -3.12
CA VAL A 428 -31.64 -8.67 -3.81
C VAL A 428 -30.68 -7.75 -4.53
N ASP A 429 -30.84 -7.67 -5.86
CA ASP A 429 -30.07 -6.79 -6.73
C ASP A 429 -31.02 -5.88 -7.51
N ASN A 430 -31.07 -4.59 -7.16
CA ASN A 430 -31.88 -3.60 -7.86
C ASN A 430 -31.07 -2.41 -8.37
N GLN A 431 -29.74 -2.44 -8.21
CA GLN A 431 -28.88 -1.33 -8.58
C GLN A 431 -28.02 -1.77 -9.77
N PRO A 432 -28.17 -1.14 -10.95
CA PRO A 432 -27.25 -1.43 -12.04
C PRO A 432 -25.84 -0.96 -11.66
N PRO A 433 -24.79 -1.68 -12.09
CA PRO A 433 -23.42 -1.24 -11.90
C PRO A 433 -23.23 0.11 -12.61
N THR A 434 -22.42 0.98 -12.02
CA THR A 434 -22.02 2.24 -12.66
C THR A 434 -20.59 2.15 -13.15
N ALA A 435 -20.30 2.71 -14.32
CA ALA A 435 -18.98 2.69 -14.93
C ALA A 435 -18.59 4.09 -15.41
N GLU A 436 -17.36 4.52 -15.11
CA GLU A 436 -16.79 5.80 -15.53
C GLU A 436 -15.36 5.61 -16.02
N ILE A 437 -15.00 6.20 -17.16
CA ILE A 437 -13.61 6.24 -17.65
C ILE A 437 -12.84 7.28 -16.84
N LEU A 438 -11.86 6.82 -16.05
CA LEU A 438 -10.95 7.67 -15.28
C LEU A 438 -9.76 8.14 -16.12
N PHE A 439 -9.34 7.33 -17.08
CA PHE A 439 -8.26 7.64 -17.99
C PHE A 439 -8.50 6.96 -19.35
N PRO A 440 -8.30 7.64 -20.48
CA PRO A 440 -7.93 9.06 -20.60
C PRO A 440 -9.02 10.01 -20.13
N LEU A 441 -8.63 11.20 -19.64
CA LEU A 441 -9.60 12.23 -19.25
C LEU A 441 -10.36 12.78 -20.48
N PRO A 442 -11.60 13.27 -20.32
CA PRO A 442 -12.34 13.87 -21.42
C PRO A 442 -11.55 14.98 -22.13
N ASN A 443 -11.37 14.84 -23.44
CA ASN A 443 -10.57 15.74 -24.31
C ASN A 443 -9.07 15.83 -23.98
N GLN A 444 -8.51 14.86 -23.27
CA GLN A 444 -7.06 14.81 -23.01
C GLN A 444 -6.28 14.59 -24.31
N GLN A 445 -5.26 15.41 -24.54
CA GLN A 445 -4.27 15.19 -25.59
C GLN A 445 -3.14 14.31 -25.04
N ILE A 446 -2.86 13.20 -25.71
CA ILE A 446 -1.80 12.25 -25.33
C ILE A 446 -0.78 12.23 -26.47
N PHE A 447 0.46 12.57 -26.15
CA PHE A 447 1.62 12.45 -27.03
C PHE A 447 2.49 11.32 -26.49
N THR A 448 2.63 10.25 -27.26
CA THR A 448 3.38 9.06 -26.84
C THR A 448 4.08 8.43 -28.04
N ASP A 449 5.26 7.87 -27.79
CA ASP A 449 5.99 7.04 -28.76
C ASP A 449 5.64 5.54 -28.60
N GLU A 450 4.80 5.21 -27.61
CA GLU A 450 4.28 3.87 -27.36
C GLU A 450 3.16 3.51 -28.36
N GLU A 451 3.03 2.23 -28.71
CA GLU A 451 2.00 1.74 -29.65
C GLU A 451 0.60 1.58 -29.02
N TRP A 452 0.44 1.96 -27.76
CA TRP A 452 -0.78 1.75 -26.97
C TRP A 452 -0.98 2.85 -25.93
N VAL A 453 -2.21 2.97 -25.44
CA VAL A 453 -2.61 3.83 -24.32
C VAL A 453 -3.33 2.98 -23.27
N LEU A 454 -3.22 3.36 -22.00
CA LEU A 454 -4.04 2.77 -20.95
C LEU A 454 -5.46 3.35 -21.04
N VAL A 455 -6.44 2.49 -20.80
CA VAL A 455 -7.82 2.87 -20.57
C VAL A 455 -8.20 2.33 -19.21
N GLN A 456 -8.50 3.22 -18.27
CA GLN A 456 -8.87 2.88 -16.91
C GLN A 456 -10.33 3.25 -16.68
N ALA A 457 -11.11 2.27 -16.24
CA ALA A 457 -12.49 2.46 -15.79
C ALA A 457 -12.57 2.26 -14.28
N GLN A 458 -13.39 3.10 -13.64
CA GLN A 458 -13.94 2.80 -12.33
C GLN A 458 -15.30 2.20 -12.53
N VAL A 459 -15.51 0.99 -12.01
CA VAL A 459 -16.82 0.35 -12.00
C VAL A 459 -17.17 0.04 -10.56
N THR A 460 -18.36 0.45 -10.15
CA THR A 460 -18.88 0.22 -8.80
C THR A 460 -20.21 -0.50 -8.88
N ASP A 461 -20.37 -1.46 -7.99
CA ASP A 461 -21.57 -2.27 -7.80
C ASP A 461 -21.70 -2.58 -6.30
N ASP A 462 -22.92 -2.72 -5.79
CA ASP A 462 -23.18 -2.99 -4.38
C ASP A 462 -23.16 -4.49 -4.04
N LEU A 463 -23.07 -5.37 -5.04
CA LEU A 463 -22.97 -6.81 -4.88
C LEU A 463 -21.70 -7.40 -5.51
N SER A 464 -21.60 -7.38 -6.84
CA SER A 464 -20.48 -7.94 -7.57
C SER A 464 -20.50 -7.55 -9.04
N VAL A 465 -19.34 -7.20 -9.58
CA VAL A 465 -19.15 -7.02 -11.02
C VAL A 465 -18.68 -8.35 -11.63
N ASP A 466 -19.45 -8.91 -12.57
CA ASP A 466 -19.03 -10.11 -13.32
C ASP A 466 -17.87 -9.79 -14.28
N ARG A 467 -18.05 -8.76 -15.10
CA ARG A 467 -17.03 -8.28 -16.04
C ARG A 467 -17.26 -6.84 -16.48
N VAL A 468 -16.20 -6.22 -16.96
CA VAL A 468 -16.15 -4.91 -17.60
C VAL A 468 -15.61 -5.10 -19.00
N GLU A 469 -16.39 -4.69 -19.99
CA GLU A 469 -16.01 -4.75 -21.39
C GLU A 469 -15.60 -3.36 -21.87
N PHE A 470 -14.41 -3.27 -22.45
CA PHE A 470 -13.87 -2.01 -22.94
C PHE A 470 -14.09 -1.88 -24.44
N TYR A 471 -14.77 -0.81 -24.82
CA TYR A 471 -15.03 -0.47 -26.22
C TYR A 471 -14.25 0.78 -26.60
N ALA A 472 -13.95 0.89 -27.88
CA ALA A 472 -13.33 2.09 -28.44
C ALA A 472 -13.98 2.39 -29.79
N ASP A 473 -14.13 3.67 -30.10
CA ASP A 473 -14.59 4.19 -31.40
C ASP A 473 -15.92 3.58 -31.89
N GLY A 474 -16.80 3.20 -30.96
CA GLY A 474 -18.11 2.61 -31.27
C GLY A 474 -18.05 1.22 -31.89
N ALA A 475 -16.93 0.48 -31.71
CA ALA A 475 -16.81 -0.89 -32.17
C ALA A 475 -17.88 -1.82 -31.54
N GLU A 476 -18.32 -2.84 -32.29
CA GLU A 476 -19.28 -3.84 -31.80
C GLU A 476 -18.63 -4.94 -30.94
N VAL A 477 -17.30 -5.03 -30.95
CA VAL A 477 -16.52 -6.02 -30.21
C VAL A 477 -15.61 -5.28 -29.23
N PRO A 478 -15.57 -5.68 -27.95
CA PRO A 478 -14.68 -5.05 -26.99
C PRO A 478 -13.23 -5.33 -27.34
N PHE A 479 -12.35 -4.35 -27.18
CA PHE A 479 -10.91 -4.56 -27.34
C PHE A 479 -10.31 -5.30 -26.15
N ALA A 480 -10.97 -5.26 -24.99
CA ALA A 480 -10.58 -5.97 -23.79
C ALA A 480 -11.79 -6.29 -22.90
N ILE A 481 -11.69 -7.38 -22.13
CA ILE A 481 -12.68 -7.79 -21.13
C ILE A 481 -11.91 -8.03 -19.84
N SER A 482 -12.36 -7.40 -18.75
CA SER A 482 -11.71 -7.45 -17.45
C SER A 482 -12.71 -7.89 -16.39
N THR A 483 -12.36 -8.88 -15.57
CA THR A 483 -13.27 -9.46 -14.56
C THR A 483 -12.85 -9.11 -13.12
N VAL A 484 -11.77 -8.34 -12.94
CA VAL A 484 -11.21 -8.02 -11.62
C VAL A 484 -10.74 -6.56 -11.60
N PRO A 485 -11.14 -5.74 -10.62
CA PRO A 485 -10.65 -4.37 -10.47
C PRO A 485 -9.16 -4.32 -10.04
N PRO A 486 -8.42 -3.23 -10.33
CA PRO A 486 -8.86 -2.06 -11.08
C PRO A 486 -9.00 -2.38 -12.58
N PHE A 487 -10.10 -1.96 -13.20
CA PHE A 487 -10.37 -2.23 -14.60
C PHE A 487 -9.49 -1.33 -15.47
N THR A 488 -8.30 -1.81 -15.81
CA THR A 488 -7.31 -1.07 -16.60
C THR A 488 -6.80 -1.94 -17.74
N GLU A 489 -7.02 -1.49 -18.97
CA GLU A 489 -6.68 -2.26 -20.16
C GLU A 489 -5.84 -1.46 -21.13
N LYS A 490 -5.02 -2.14 -21.93
CA LYS A 490 -4.21 -1.51 -22.97
C LYS A 490 -5.00 -1.49 -24.28
N TRP A 491 -5.20 -0.29 -24.81
CA TRP A 491 -5.76 -0.10 -26.14
C TRP A 491 -4.65 0.24 -27.14
N THR A 492 -4.49 -0.59 -28.18
CA THR A 492 -3.51 -0.35 -29.25
C THR A 492 -3.94 0.83 -30.12
N ILE A 493 -3.04 1.79 -30.33
CA ILE A 493 -3.32 3.01 -31.09
C ILE A 493 -3.29 2.67 -32.59
N PRO A 494 -4.43 2.76 -33.32
CA PRO A 494 -4.48 2.45 -34.74
C PRO A 494 -3.84 3.54 -35.61
N GLY A 495 -3.68 4.75 -35.07
CA GLY A 495 -3.03 5.89 -35.71
C GLY A 495 -3.29 7.19 -34.95
N PRO A 496 -2.65 8.30 -35.33
CA PRO A 496 -2.94 9.61 -34.73
C PRO A 496 -4.36 10.06 -35.06
N GLY A 497 -5.15 10.42 -34.05
CA GLY A 497 -6.55 10.81 -34.21
C GLY A 497 -7.27 11.13 -32.90
N CYS A 498 -8.58 11.38 -33.01
CA CYS A 498 -9.47 11.47 -31.85
C CYS A 498 -10.16 10.11 -31.67
N HIS A 499 -10.16 9.62 -30.43
CA HIS A 499 -10.74 8.32 -30.07
C HIS A 499 -11.73 8.48 -28.91
N THR A 500 -12.75 7.64 -28.87
CA THR A 500 -13.79 7.62 -27.83
C THR A 500 -13.82 6.27 -27.14
N PHE A 501 -13.92 6.26 -25.81
CA PHE A 501 -13.97 5.05 -24.97
C PHE A 501 -15.29 4.99 -24.20
#